data_AF-A0A284S0J6-F1
#
_entry.id   AF-A0A284S0J6-F1
#
_cell.length_a   1.000
_cell.length_b   1.000
_cell.length_c   1.000
_cell.angle_alpha   90.00
_cell.angle_beta   90.00
_cell.angle_gamma   90.00
#
_symmetry.space_group_name_H-M   'P 1'
#
loop_
_entity.id
_entity.type
_entity.pdbx_description
1 polymer ?
#
loop_
_entity_poly.entity_id
_entity_poly.type
_entity_poly.pdbx_seq_one_letter_code
_entity_poly.pdbx_strand_id
1 'polypeptide(L)'
;MRSFVEIWRSYTFEERRNIAFYVGGIMFYKLGLEFFNGSITTLATDRFAQADTFTKLGAAEGINQAAQCVGAILIAPLIMRFPTRTVLGASVLFFSLMTMILLVVDAATGGKMRESASSPTHYGSWNPNAIFIIWTLSGVAYGMVELIRRIIPCDIVGGDVGKLRRMDATVHIFYEVTGTAAAFASSSAISRFGNNYSFFLSPVFFAIAGVIWFYVSVLNYSPYDSQEVGRGISAFGESIWVGTMMVLGNRRFIWLVPGYALALYLHRFLENTLAPAFAKRALGISAWSQIIVGGSNFGELLGALTVFLLSDVVTTPIPWLRLDALMLNIVWILPYFTTITGQSVDWAWRLAGIFIPISMSWAAGDVSLSAYIQAALSTGDASLADKYPAVSHLGAVMAFLYSIYIVLYAVLSSVLGDIIDEDFNAHKNIRASLRRVAGIQYSICCCIIMIATFIPKGAFSINPKMINGVRHDGFDHQEDESLKNFGEMQTRKDDESVSAVTV
;
A
#
# COMPACT_ATOMS: atom_id res chain seq x y z
N MET A 1 23.42 -4.94 16.29
CA MET A 1 22.10 -4.28 16.50
C MET A 1 22.29 -3.03 17.35
N ARG A 2 22.29 -1.84 16.74
CA ARG A 2 22.20 -0.57 17.49
C ARG A 2 20.81 -0.47 18.12
N SER A 3 20.70 0.01 19.35
CA SER A 3 19.39 0.10 20.03
C SER A 3 18.52 1.20 19.41
N PHE A 4 17.19 1.11 19.50
CA PHE A 4 16.25 2.15 19.05
C PHE A 4 16.60 3.55 19.61
N VAL A 5 17.19 3.59 20.82
CA VAL A 5 17.63 4.81 21.49
C VAL A 5 18.83 5.45 20.79
N GLU A 6 19.76 4.66 20.26
CA GLU A 6 20.92 5.17 19.49
C GLU A 6 20.48 5.71 18.13
N ILE A 7 19.49 5.07 17.50
CA ILE A 7 18.87 5.55 16.26
C ILE A 7 18.19 6.89 16.50
N TRP A 8 17.37 7.02 17.53
CA TRP A 8 16.70 8.27 17.86
C TRP A 8 17.68 9.39 18.16
N ARG A 9 18.83 9.07 18.77
CA ARG A 9 19.90 10.02 19.05
C ARG A 9 20.64 10.55 17.80
N SER A 10 20.56 9.85 16.67
CA SER A 10 21.20 10.26 15.41
C SER A 10 20.48 11.42 14.68
N TYR A 11 19.23 11.69 15.03
CA TYR A 11 18.46 12.80 14.46
C TYR A 11 18.67 14.11 15.21
N THR A 12 18.61 15.25 14.53
CA THR A 12 18.57 16.58 15.16
C THR A 12 17.26 16.77 15.94
N PHE A 13 17.19 17.78 16.81
CA PHE A 13 15.96 18.06 17.57
C PHE A 13 14.77 18.38 16.65
N GLU A 14 15.01 19.13 15.57
CA GLU A 14 13.99 19.46 14.58
C GLU A 14 13.55 18.24 13.78
N GLU A 15 14.50 17.41 13.33
CA GLU A 15 14.20 16.13 12.67
C GLU A 15 13.33 15.25 13.59
N ARG A 16 13.69 15.08 14.87
CA ARG A 16 12.89 14.28 15.83
C ARG A 16 11.48 14.81 16.02
N ARG A 17 11.33 16.13 16.13
CA ARG A 17 10.01 16.78 16.28
C ARG A 17 9.15 16.53 15.04
N ASN A 18 9.71 16.73 13.84
CA ASN A 18 9.00 16.52 12.59
C ASN A 18 8.66 15.05 12.35
N ILE A 19 9.58 14.13 12.66
CA ILE A 19 9.33 12.68 12.62
C ILE A 19 8.18 12.33 13.58
N ALA A 20 8.18 12.87 14.81
CA ALA A 20 7.11 12.61 15.78
C ALA A 20 5.74 13.11 15.30
N PHE A 21 5.65 14.31 14.74
CA PHE A 21 4.40 14.80 14.15
C PHE A 21 3.98 13.98 12.93
N TYR A 22 4.94 13.64 12.06
CA TYR A 22 4.65 12.86 10.88
C TYR A 22 4.13 11.46 11.23
N VAL A 23 4.79 10.76 12.17
CA VAL A 23 4.36 9.46 12.69
C VAL A 23 3.02 9.57 13.42
N GLY A 24 2.80 10.61 14.23
CA GLY A 24 1.50 10.84 14.86
C GLY A 24 0.38 10.99 13.83
N GLY A 25 0.59 11.81 12.79
CA GLY A 25 -0.40 12.00 11.73
C GLY A 25 -0.62 10.74 10.88
N ILE A 26 0.42 9.98 10.54
CA ILE A 26 0.27 8.76 9.72
C ILE A 26 -0.49 7.66 10.47
N MET A 27 -0.30 7.58 11.79
CA MET A 27 -1.04 6.68 12.67
C MET A 27 -2.53 7.03 12.68
N PHE A 28 -2.89 8.30 12.87
CA PHE A 28 -4.30 8.73 12.81
C PHE A 28 -4.90 8.58 11.41
N TYR A 29 -4.14 8.86 10.35
CA TYR A 29 -4.57 8.60 8.98
C TYR A 29 -4.91 7.11 8.78
N LYS A 30 -4.03 6.19 9.19
CA LYS A 30 -4.27 4.75 9.05
C LYS A 30 -5.43 4.26 9.91
N LEU A 31 -5.58 4.77 11.13
CA LEU A 31 -6.77 4.51 11.96
C LEU A 31 -8.06 4.92 11.21
N GLY A 32 -8.11 6.15 10.68
CA GLY A 32 -9.26 6.64 9.92
C GLY A 32 -9.54 5.81 8.67
N LEU A 33 -8.48 5.39 7.98
CA LEU A 33 -8.54 4.61 6.75
C LEU A 33 -9.16 3.22 6.96
N GLU A 34 -8.71 2.46 7.96
CA GLU A 34 -9.25 1.11 8.20
C GLU A 34 -10.69 1.14 8.70
N PHE A 35 -11.06 2.14 9.52
CA PHE A 35 -12.46 2.37 9.87
C PHE A 35 -13.31 2.68 8.64
N PHE A 36 -12.80 3.50 7.72
CA PHE A 36 -13.52 3.89 6.52
C PHE A 36 -13.64 2.70 5.56
N ASN A 37 -12.52 2.06 5.20
CA ASN A 37 -12.49 0.91 4.29
C ASN A 37 -13.39 -0.21 4.80
N GLY A 38 -13.26 -0.59 6.08
CA GLY A 38 -14.10 -1.64 6.64
C GLY A 38 -15.59 -1.31 6.60
N SER A 39 -15.94 -0.06 6.86
CA SER A 39 -17.34 0.33 6.88
C SER A 39 -17.91 0.54 5.48
N ILE A 40 -17.19 1.16 4.55
CA ILE A 40 -17.69 1.41 3.20
C ILE A 40 -17.81 0.12 2.40
N THR A 41 -16.87 -0.82 2.54
CA THR A 41 -16.96 -2.15 1.93
C THR A 41 -18.15 -2.92 2.48
N THR A 42 -18.34 -2.93 3.81
CA THR A 42 -19.50 -3.64 4.40
C THR A 42 -20.83 -2.97 4.06
N LEU A 43 -20.89 -1.63 4.06
CA LEU A 43 -22.03 -0.85 3.61
C LEU A 43 -22.39 -1.15 2.17
N ALA A 44 -21.40 -1.19 1.26
CA ALA A 44 -21.57 -1.56 -0.13
C ALA A 44 -22.13 -3.00 -0.26
N THR A 45 -21.52 -3.97 0.42
CA THR A 45 -21.98 -5.37 0.35
C THR A 45 -23.38 -5.61 0.94
N ASP A 46 -23.83 -4.75 1.85
CA ASP A 46 -25.15 -4.88 2.48
C ASP A 46 -26.24 -4.05 1.77
N ARG A 47 -25.86 -3.00 1.02
CA ARG A 47 -26.78 -2.08 0.36
C ARG A 47 -26.93 -2.31 -1.14
N PHE A 48 -25.92 -2.87 -1.80
CA PHE A 48 -26.05 -3.27 -3.20
C PHE A 48 -27.03 -4.43 -3.34
N ALA A 49 -27.64 -4.54 -4.52
CA ALA A 49 -28.63 -5.58 -4.74
C ALA A 49 -27.94 -6.95 -4.67
N GLN A 50 -28.66 -7.94 -4.14
CA GLN A 50 -28.10 -9.28 -3.94
C GLN A 50 -27.59 -9.90 -5.25
N ALA A 51 -28.20 -9.50 -6.37
CA ALA A 51 -27.92 -10.01 -7.70
C ALA A 51 -26.59 -9.53 -8.30
N ASP A 52 -26.05 -8.40 -7.84
CA ASP A 52 -24.87 -7.74 -8.43
C ASP A 52 -23.95 -7.10 -7.37
N THR A 53 -23.92 -7.70 -6.18
CA THR A 53 -23.22 -7.14 -5.01
C THR A 53 -21.72 -7.03 -5.22
N PHE A 54 -21.06 -8.11 -5.65
CA PHE A 54 -19.61 -8.16 -5.82
C PHE A 54 -19.14 -7.60 -7.15
N THR A 55 -19.98 -7.67 -8.20
CA THR A 55 -19.74 -6.93 -9.44
C THR A 55 -19.67 -5.43 -9.16
N LYS A 56 -20.66 -4.87 -8.44
CA LYS A 56 -20.66 -3.46 -8.07
C LYS A 56 -19.58 -3.09 -7.09
N LEU A 57 -19.28 -3.96 -6.11
CA LEU A 57 -18.16 -3.74 -5.18
C LEU A 57 -16.84 -3.64 -5.95
N GLY A 58 -16.56 -4.61 -6.82
CA GLY A 58 -15.35 -4.63 -7.63
C GLY A 58 -15.24 -3.40 -8.55
N ALA A 59 -16.35 -2.97 -9.15
CA ALA A 59 -16.40 -1.76 -9.96
C ALA A 59 -16.16 -0.49 -9.14
N ALA A 60 -16.80 -0.35 -7.97
CA ALA A 60 -16.62 0.82 -7.10
C ALA A 60 -15.18 0.94 -6.59
N GLU A 61 -14.59 -0.18 -6.17
CA GLU A 61 -13.19 -0.26 -5.75
C GLU A 61 -12.22 0.03 -6.90
N GLY A 62 -12.49 -0.52 -8.10
CA GLY A 62 -11.70 -0.27 -9.29
C GLY A 62 -11.69 1.20 -9.71
N ILE A 63 -12.85 1.87 -9.68
CA ILE A 63 -12.95 3.31 -9.96
C ILE A 63 -12.29 4.12 -8.84
N ASN A 64 -12.41 3.71 -7.58
CA ASN A 64 -11.66 4.32 -6.48
C ASN A 64 -10.15 4.27 -6.73
N GLN A 65 -9.59 3.10 -7.08
CA GLN A 65 -8.17 2.97 -7.38
C GLN A 65 -7.74 3.79 -8.61
N ALA A 66 -8.58 3.84 -9.66
CA ALA A 66 -8.32 4.73 -10.80
C ALA A 66 -8.29 6.21 -10.39
N ALA A 67 -9.16 6.63 -9.47
CA ALA A 67 -9.15 7.98 -8.91
C ALA A 67 -7.91 8.26 -8.03
N GLN A 68 -7.32 7.23 -7.40
CA GLN A 68 -6.04 7.38 -6.72
C GLN A 68 -4.90 7.79 -7.67
N CYS A 69 -4.89 7.28 -8.92
CA CYS A 69 -3.95 7.78 -9.94
C CYS A 69 -4.16 9.27 -10.20
N VAL A 70 -5.41 9.71 -10.33
CA VAL A 70 -5.73 11.13 -10.54
C VAL A 70 -5.19 11.96 -9.36
N GLY A 71 -5.42 11.49 -8.13
CA GLY A 71 -4.85 12.11 -6.92
C GLY A 71 -3.32 12.22 -6.97
N ALA A 72 -2.63 11.14 -7.33
CA ALA A 72 -1.18 11.13 -7.46
C ALA A 72 -0.66 12.13 -8.50
N ILE A 73 -1.34 12.28 -9.65
CA ILE A 73 -1.00 13.25 -10.69
C ILE A 73 -1.13 14.69 -10.18
N LEU A 74 -2.18 14.97 -9.39
CA LEU A 74 -2.47 16.31 -8.89
C LEU A 74 -1.42 16.81 -7.89
N ILE A 75 -0.60 15.94 -7.30
CA ILE A 75 0.40 16.35 -6.31
C ILE A 75 1.49 17.20 -6.92
N ALA A 76 2.07 16.77 -8.04
CA ALA A 76 3.20 17.46 -8.66
C ALA A 76 2.93 18.97 -8.82
N PRO A 77 1.82 19.42 -9.44
CA PRO A 77 1.53 20.85 -9.53
C PRO A 77 1.19 21.51 -8.19
N LEU A 78 0.66 20.76 -7.21
CA LEU A 78 0.27 21.31 -5.91
C LEU A 78 1.46 21.53 -4.99
N ILE A 79 2.42 20.61 -4.93
CA ILE A 79 3.62 20.75 -4.08
C ILE A 79 4.60 21.80 -4.63
N MET A 80 4.53 22.10 -5.92
CA MET A 80 5.27 23.22 -6.52
C MET A 80 4.71 24.58 -6.07
N ARG A 81 3.40 24.66 -5.83
CA ARG A 81 2.70 25.89 -5.46
C ARG A 81 2.46 26.06 -3.97
N PHE A 82 2.44 24.97 -3.21
CA PHE A 82 2.17 24.97 -1.78
C PHE A 82 3.14 24.04 -1.06
N PRO A 83 3.51 24.32 0.20
CA PRO A 83 4.35 23.42 0.99
C PRO A 83 3.75 22.01 1.06
N THR A 84 4.60 20.97 0.98
CA THR A 84 4.20 19.56 1.02
C THR A 84 3.24 19.25 2.18
N ARG A 85 3.53 19.80 3.37
CA ARG A 85 2.68 19.65 4.57
C ARG A 85 1.26 20.20 4.39
N THR A 86 1.10 21.30 3.64
CA THR A 86 -0.18 21.98 3.43
C THR A 86 -1.02 21.17 2.46
N VAL A 87 -0.40 20.67 1.39
CA VAL A 87 -1.06 19.76 0.44
C VAL A 87 -1.50 18.50 1.17
N LEU A 88 -0.63 17.90 1.99
CA LEU A 88 -0.95 16.72 2.77
C LEU A 88 -2.13 16.94 3.74
N GLY A 89 -2.06 18.00 4.55
CA GLY A 89 -3.11 18.34 5.50
C GLY A 89 -4.44 18.62 4.81
N ALA A 90 -4.43 19.38 3.72
CA ALA A 90 -5.62 19.67 2.93
C ALA A 90 -6.23 18.41 2.29
N SER A 91 -5.41 17.51 1.75
CA SER A 91 -5.88 16.24 1.17
C SER A 91 -6.59 15.36 2.20
N VAL A 92 -6.03 15.23 3.41
CA VAL A 92 -6.69 14.46 4.46
C VAL A 92 -7.95 15.13 4.98
N LEU A 93 -7.99 16.46 5.08
CA LEU A 93 -9.21 17.17 5.45
C LEU A 93 -10.30 17.00 4.39
N PHE A 94 -9.94 16.98 3.11
CA PHE A 94 -10.86 16.63 2.03
C PHE A 94 -11.36 15.18 2.17
N PHE A 95 -10.48 14.23 2.53
CA PHE A 95 -10.86 12.85 2.84
C PHE A 95 -11.84 12.78 4.03
N SER A 96 -11.57 13.53 5.10
CA SER A 96 -12.45 13.69 6.24
C SER A 96 -13.84 14.17 5.82
N LEU A 97 -13.91 15.14 4.92
CA LEU A 97 -15.18 15.64 4.39
C LEU A 97 -15.93 14.55 3.62
N MET A 98 -15.27 13.82 2.73
CA MET A 98 -15.92 12.75 1.95
C MET A 98 -16.49 11.65 2.84
N THR A 99 -15.75 11.23 3.86
CA THR A 99 -16.24 10.26 4.84
C THR A 99 -17.40 10.80 5.68
N MET A 100 -17.37 12.09 6.04
CA MET A 100 -18.46 12.72 6.80
C MET A 100 -19.76 12.82 5.99
N ILE A 101 -19.70 13.05 4.68
CA ILE A 101 -20.88 13.21 3.82
C ILE A 101 -21.78 11.96 3.89
N LEU A 102 -21.22 10.75 3.90
CA LEU A 102 -22.02 9.51 3.99
C LEU A 102 -22.82 9.45 5.29
N LEU A 103 -22.22 9.84 6.43
CA LEU A 103 -22.89 9.87 7.72
C LEU A 103 -24.03 10.88 7.73
N VAL A 104 -23.78 12.08 7.18
CA VAL A 104 -24.77 13.16 7.10
C VAL A 104 -25.94 12.78 6.20
N VAL A 105 -25.65 12.20 5.03
CA VAL A 105 -26.69 11.77 4.08
C VAL A 105 -27.53 10.64 4.65
N ASP A 106 -26.91 9.65 5.31
CA ASP A 106 -27.65 8.56 5.95
C ASP A 106 -28.56 9.08 7.07
N ALA A 107 -28.05 9.93 7.95
CA ALA A 107 -28.83 10.58 9.01
C ALA A 107 -29.97 11.45 8.46
N ALA A 108 -29.68 12.30 7.47
CA ALA A 108 -30.65 13.21 6.86
C ALA A 108 -31.79 12.48 6.14
N THR A 109 -31.56 11.24 5.71
CA THR A 109 -32.57 10.40 5.04
C THR A 109 -33.16 9.33 5.95
N GLY A 110 -33.03 9.50 7.28
CA GLY A 110 -33.72 8.70 8.29
C GLY A 110 -32.95 7.47 8.80
N GLY A 111 -31.69 7.31 8.42
CA GLY A 111 -30.81 6.26 8.93
C GLY A 111 -30.52 6.46 10.42
N LYS A 112 -30.41 5.37 11.17
CA LYS A 112 -30.17 5.39 12.62
C LYS A 112 -29.02 4.47 13.00
N MET A 113 -28.30 4.85 14.05
CA MET A 113 -27.36 3.94 14.69
C MET A 113 -28.10 2.70 15.19
N ARG A 114 -27.43 1.56 15.11
CA ARG A 114 -27.96 0.31 15.60
C ARG A 114 -28.09 0.34 17.12
N GLU A 115 -29.25 -0.08 17.64
CA GLU A 115 -29.53 -0.09 19.08
C GLU A 115 -28.75 -1.20 19.81
N SER A 116 -28.50 -2.32 19.13
CA SER A 116 -27.81 -3.48 19.70
C SER A 116 -27.17 -4.37 18.64
N ALA A 117 -26.10 -5.07 19.05
CA ALA A 117 -25.75 -6.46 18.71
C ALA A 117 -26.63 -7.24 17.70
N SER A 118 -27.90 -7.31 18.05
CA SER A 118 -28.90 -8.18 17.43
C SER A 118 -29.91 -7.44 16.57
N SER A 119 -29.95 -6.11 16.63
CA SER A 119 -30.91 -5.31 15.89
C SER A 119 -30.51 -5.18 14.42
N PRO A 120 -31.47 -5.14 13.48
CA PRO A 120 -31.17 -4.87 12.08
C PRO A 120 -30.57 -3.45 11.92
N THR A 121 -29.73 -3.28 10.90
CA THR A 121 -29.21 -1.95 10.56
C THR A 121 -30.30 -1.11 9.91
N HIS A 122 -30.51 0.12 10.41
CA HIS A 122 -31.49 1.06 9.90
C HIS A 122 -30.83 2.07 8.97
N TYR A 123 -30.92 1.83 7.67
CA TYR A 123 -30.34 2.70 6.65
C TYR A 123 -31.25 3.86 6.27
N GLY A 124 -30.65 4.97 5.86
CA GLY A 124 -31.35 6.07 5.22
C GLY A 124 -31.88 5.71 3.83
N SER A 125 -32.87 6.48 3.37
CA SER A 125 -33.57 6.27 2.09
C SER A 125 -32.82 6.83 0.86
N TRP A 126 -31.50 7.02 0.93
CA TRP A 126 -30.67 7.47 -0.19
C TRP A 126 -30.34 6.33 -1.16
N ASN A 127 -29.96 6.66 -2.40
CA ASN A 127 -29.63 5.65 -3.42
C ASN A 127 -28.24 5.03 -3.16
N PRO A 128 -28.12 3.69 -2.95
CA PRO A 128 -26.84 3.01 -2.72
C PRO A 128 -25.75 3.32 -3.77
N ASN A 129 -26.12 3.64 -5.02
CA ASN A 129 -25.16 3.98 -6.06
C ASN A 129 -24.38 5.28 -5.76
N ALA A 130 -24.82 6.11 -4.79
CA ALA A 130 -24.03 7.26 -4.34
C ALA A 130 -22.69 6.84 -3.70
N ILE A 131 -22.55 5.58 -3.26
CA ILE A 131 -21.27 4.99 -2.82
C ILE A 131 -20.22 5.15 -3.93
N PHE A 132 -20.56 4.93 -5.20
CA PHE A 132 -19.60 5.10 -6.30
C PHE A 132 -19.01 6.50 -6.32
N ILE A 133 -19.85 7.53 -6.19
CA ILE A 133 -19.41 8.93 -6.26
C ILE A 133 -18.50 9.26 -5.09
N ILE A 134 -18.95 8.98 -3.87
CA ILE A 134 -18.23 9.38 -2.65
C ILE A 134 -16.93 8.58 -2.50
N TRP A 135 -16.97 7.28 -2.80
CA TRP A 135 -15.78 6.44 -2.75
C TRP A 135 -14.77 6.82 -3.83
N THR A 136 -15.22 7.13 -5.05
CA THR A 136 -14.34 7.63 -6.13
C THR A 136 -13.63 8.92 -5.73
N LEU A 137 -14.37 9.91 -5.20
CA LEU A 137 -13.79 11.17 -4.75
C LEU A 137 -12.82 10.98 -3.57
N SER A 138 -13.14 10.05 -2.66
CA SER A 138 -12.22 9.65 -1.58
C SER A 138 -10.93 9.05 -2.14
N GLY A 139 -10.99 8.36 -3.29
CA GLY A 139 -9.83 7.81 -3.99
C GLY A 139 -8.84 8.89 -4.41
N VAL A 140 -9.31 10.05 -4.87
CA VAL A 140 -8.43 11.19 -5.18
C VAL A 140 -7.63 11.61 -3.94
N ALA A 141 -8.31 11.76 -2.79
CA ALA A 141 -7.67 12.13 -1.53
C ALA A 141 -6.65 11.08 -1.08
N TYR A 142 -7.03 9.80 -1.14
CA TYR A 142 -6.17 8.67 -0.80
C TYR A 142 -4.89 8.65 -1.65
N GLY A 143 -5.03 8.75 -2.98
CA GLY A 143 -3.89 8.76 -3.90
C GLY A 143 -2.93 9.93 -3.64
N MET A 144 -3.47 11.07 -3.20
CA MET A 144 -2.64 12.19 -2.77
C MET A 144 -1.84 11.85 -1.49
N VAL A 145 -2.51 11.33 -0.46
CA VAL A 145 -1.82 11.03 0.80
C VAL A 145 -0.73 9.97 0.61
N GLU A 146 -1.02 8.90 -0.14
CA GLU A 146 -0.07 7.80 -0.36
C GLU A 146 1.19 8.24 -1.11
N LEU A 147 1.08 9.14 -2.10
CA LEU A 147 2.25 9.63 -2.81
C LEU A 147 3.06 10.61 -1.95
N ILE A 148 2.40 11.56 -1.25
CA ILE A 148 3.12 12.49 -0.36
C ILE A 148 3.84 11.75 0.77
N ARG A 149 3.24 10.66 1.28
CA ARG A 149 3.86 9.80 2.29
C ARG A 149 5.26 9.33 1.87
N ARG A 150 5.51 9.15 0.58
CA ARG A 150 6.82 8.70 0.07
C ARG A 150 7.84 9.83 -0.10
N ILE A 151 7.38 11.08 -0.12
CA ILE A 151 8.20 12.27 -0.36
C ILE A 151 8.63 12.90 0.97
N ILE A 152 7.71 13.01 1.93
CA ILE A 152 7.95 13.70 3.21
C ILE A 152 9.15 13.18 4.01
N PRO A 153 9.46 11.86 4.05
CA PRO A 153 10.65 11.40 4.76
C PRO A 153 11.92 12.10 4.27
N CYS A 154 12.09 12.24 2.95
CA CYS A 154 13.21 12.97 2.36
C CYS A 154 13.17 14.47 2.72
N ASP A 155 11.99 15.09 2.71
CA ASP A 155 11.83 16.48 3.12
C ASP A 155 12.25 16.71 4.58
N ILE A 156 12.06 15.71 5.48
CA ILE A 156 12.38 15.84 6.91
C ILE A 156 13.86 15.60 7.22
N VAL A 157 14.45 14.50 6.70
CA VAL A 157 15.83 14.10 7.08
C VAL A 157 16.87 14.39 6.01
N GLY A 158 16.46 14.92 4.84
CA GLY A 158 17.33 15.19 3.71
C GLY A 158 17.79 13.93 2.98
N GLY A 159 18.93 14.03 2.28
CA GLY A 159 19.48 12.97 1.43
C GLY A 159 20.32 11.90 2.14
N ASP A 160 20.41 11.90 3.48
CA ASP A 160 21.14 10.87 4.22
C ASP A 160 20.37 9.55 4.15
N VAL A 161 20.89 8.63 3.35
CA VAL A 161 20.28 7.33 3.06
C VAL A 161 20.10 6.49 4.32
N GLY A 162 21.03 6.57 5.27
CA GLY A 162 20.97 5.81 6.53
C GLY A 162 19.86 6.32 7.44
N LYS A 163 19.73 7.64 7.58
CA LYS A 163 18.63 8.29 8.32
C LYS A 163 17.27 8.06 7.66
N LEU A 164 17.21 8.15 6.33
CA LEU A 164 15.99 7.97 5.55
C LEU A 164 15.44 6.56 5.67
N ARG A 165 16.29 5.53 5.49
CA ARG A 165 15.92 4.11 5.67
C ARG A 165 15.37 3.83 7.06
N ARG A 166 15.99 4.39 8.11
CA ARG A 166 15.56 4.20 9.51
C ARG A 166 14.23 4.89 9.80
N MET A 167 14.01 6.08 9.24
CA MET A 167 12.74 6.78 9.36
C MET A 167 11.62 6.01 8.66
N ASP A 168 11.84 5.55 7.43
CA ASP A 168 10.85 4.82 6.64
C ASP A 168 10.39 3.53 7.34
N ALA A 169 11.35 2.73 7.85
CA ALA A 169 11.05 1.54 8.63
C ALA A 169 10.23 1.85 9.91
N THR A 170 10.58 2.92 10.63
CA THR A 170 9.84 3.34 11.83
C THR A 170 8.41 3.73 11.49
N VAL A 171 8.23 4.56 10.46
CA VAL A 171 6.92 5.01 9.96
C VAL A 171 6.08 3.80 9.54
N HIS A 172 6.68 2.83 8.84
CA HIS A 172 5.98 1.62 8.38
C HIS A 172 5.50 0.75 9.55
N ILE A 173 6.34 0.52 10.57
CA ILE A 173 5.96 -0.25 11.77
C ILE A 173 4.76 0.40 12.48
N PHE A 174 4.81 1.71 12.75
CA PHE A 174 3.69 2.40 13.42
C PHE A 174 2.42 2.42 12.56
N TYR A 175 2.58 2.56 11.23
CA TYR A 175 1.48 2.46 10.28
C TYR A 175 0.80 1.08 10.37
N GLU A 176 1.53 -0.03 10.32
CA GLU A 176 0.91 -1.37 10.34
C GLU A 176 0.39 -1.78 11.72
N VAL A 177 1.03 -1.35 12.81
CA VAL A 177 0.51 -1.54 14.17
C VAL A 177 -0.86 -0.87 14.32
N THR A 178 -0.99 0.37 13.86
CA THR A 178 -2.27 1.09 13.91
C THR A 178 -3.29 0.53 12.94
N GLY A 179 -2.87 0.11 11.75
CA GLY A 179 -3.73 -0.57 10.77
C GLY A 179 -4.36 -1.84 11.31
N THR A 180 -3.56 -2.68 11.97
CA THR A 180 -4.03 -3.92 12.59
C THR A 180 -5.03 -3.63 13.72
N ALA A 181 -4.69 -2.70 14.62
CA ALA A 181 -5.59 -2.32 15.72
C ALA A 181 -6.91 -1.73 15.20
N ALA A 182 -6.85 -0.90 14.16
CA ALA A 182 -8.02 -0.25 13.58
C ALA A 182 -8.94 -1.24 12.84
N ALA A 183 -8.41 -2.21 12.10
CA ALA A 183 -9.24 -3.22 11.44
C ALA A 183 -10.07 -4.03 12.45
N PHE A 184 -9.46 -4.47 13.56
CA PHE A 184 -10.19 -5.15 14.63
C PHE A 184 -11.20 -4.23 15.33
N ALA A 185 -10.82 -2.98 15.61
CA ALA A 185 -11.72 -2.01 16.21
C ALA A 185 -12.90 -1.66 15.28
N SER A 186 -12.66 -1.56 13.98
CA SER A 186 -13.65 -1.32 12.92
C SER A 186 -14.68 -2.45 12.87
N SER A 187 -14.25 -3.72 12.94
CA SER A 187 -15.18 -4.86 13.04
C SER A 187 -16.12 -4.75 14.26
N SER A 188 -15.57 -4.35 15.42
CA SER A 188 -16.36 -4.12 16.63
C SER A 188 -17.33 -2.93 16.46
N ALA A 189 -16.87 -1.85 15.83
CA ALA A 189 -17.69 -0.67 15.57
C ALA A 189 -18.84 -0.97 14.60
N ILE A 190 -18.59 -1.71 13.51
CA ILE A 190 -19.62 -2.18 12.57
C ILE A 190 -20.64 -3.04 13.31
N SER A 191 -20.17 -3.95 14.16
CA SER A 191 -21.04 -4.78 14.98
C SER A 191 -21.84 -3.95 15.99
N ARG A 192 -21.33 -2.86 16.55
CA ARG A 192 -22.08 -2.10 17.57
C ARG A 192 -23.03 -1.08 16.95
N PHE A 193 -22.55 -0.29 16.00
CA PHE A 193 -23.23 0.90 15.50
C PHE A 193 -23.91 0.70 14.14
N GLY A 194 -23.63 -0.42 13.46
CA GLY A 194 -24.01 -0.64 12.07
C GLY A 194 -22.95 -0.10 11.11
N ASN A 195 -22.82 -0.71 9.93
CA ASN A 195 -21.87 -0.31 8.88
C ASN A 195 -22.10 1.11 8.33
N ASN A 196 -23.29 1.68 8.51
CA ASN A 196 -23.66 3.04 8.09
C ASN A 196 -23.13 4.12 9.05
N TYR A 197 -22.88 3.77 10.31
CA TYR A 197 -22.36 4.71 11.31
C TYR A 197 -21.01 4.33 11.89
N SER A 198 -20.50 3.11 11.67
CA SER A 198 -19.26 2.60 12.29
C SER A 198 -18.02 3.42 12.00
N PHE A 199 -17.98 4.12 10.87
CA PHE A 199 -16.90 5.02 10.46
C PHE A 199 -17.08 6.45 10.97
N PHE A 200 -17.92 6.70 11.98
CA PHE A 200 -18.05 8.03 12.61
C PHE A 200 -16.72 8.56 13.18
N LEU A 201 -15.79 7.67 13.50
CA LEU A 201 -14.44 8.01 13.93
C LEU A 201 -13.49 8.36 12.76
N SER A 202 -13.78 7.93 11.53
CA SER A 202 -12.91 8.21 10.37
C SER A 202 -12.74 9.71 10.11
N PRO A 203 -13.80 10.54 10.02
CA PRO A 203 -13.64 11.98 9.90
C PRO A 203 -12.82 12.58 11.05
N VAL A 204 -13.02 12.12 12.28
CA VAL A 204 -12.30 12.64 13.46
C VAL A 204 -10.82 12.32 13.36
N PHE A 205 -10.46 11.07 13.06
CA PHE A 205 -9.07 10.67 12.90
C PHE A 205 -8.39 11.36 11.72
N PHE A 206 -9.08 11.51 10.59
CA PHE A 206 -8.57 12.27 9.45
C PHE A 206 -8.38 13.75 9.79
N ALA A 207 -9.33 14.38 10.47
CA ALA A 207 -9.18 15.76 10.91
C ALA A 207 -7.97 15.95 11.85
N ILE A 208 -7.80 15.04 12.82
CA ILE A 208 -6.64 15.05 13.72
C ILE A 208 -5.34 14.87 12.92
N ALA A 209 -5.27 13.91 12.00
CA ALA A 209 -4.11 13.69 11.15
C ALA A 209 -3.76 14.94 10.33
N GLY A 210 -4.75 15.57 9.69
CA GLY A 210 -4.58 16.81 8.95
C GLY A 210 -4.07 17.95 9.81
N VAL A 211 -4.62 18.13 11.02
CA VAL A 211 -4.17 19.14 11.99
C VAL A 211 -2.74 18.89 12.45
N ILE A 212 -2.39 17.65 12.79
CA ILE A 212 -1.03 17.29 13.22
C ILE A 212 -0.02 17.60 12.11
N TRP A 213 -0.33 17.27 10.86
CA TRP A 213 0.60 17.48 9.75
C TRP A 213 0.85 18.95 9.41
N PHE A 214 -0.05 19.87 9.77
CA PHE A 214 0.26 21.31 9.67
C PHE A 214 1.40 21.75 10.60
N TYR A 215 1.71 21.00 11.66
CA TYR A 215 2.80 21.32 12.60
C TYR A 215 4.17 20.76 12.18
N VAL A 216 4.25 19.96 11.11
CA VAL A 216 5.54 19.58 10.51
C VAL A 216 6.20 20.85 9.97
N SER A 217 7.46 21.14 10.31
CA SER A 217 8.13 22.35 9.80
C SER A 217 8.40 22.25 8.30
N VAL A 218 8.44 23.41 7.63
CA VAL A 218 8.77 23.49 6.21
C VAL A 218 10.29 23.43 6.06
N LEU A 219 10.80 22.25 5.77
CA LEU A 219 12.19 22.06 5.38
C LEU A 219 12.23 22.08 3.84
N ASN A 220 13.05 22.94 3.24
CA ASN A 220 13.37 22.99 1.80
C ASN A 220 12.28 23.42 0.79
N TYR A 221 11.24 24.17 1.19
CA TYR A 221 10.26 24.70 0.23
C TYR A 221 10.76 25.96 -0.50
N SER A 222 10.86 25.88 -1.83
CA SER A 222 11.01 27.06 -2.71
C SER A 222 9.86 27.06 -3.72
N PRO A 223 9.02 28.11 -3.79
CA PRO A 223 7.93 28.18 -4.75
C PRO A 223 8.47 28.22 -6.19
N TYR A 224 7.98 27.30 -7.03
CA TYR A 224 8.29 27.24 -8.47
C TYR A 224 7.22 27.96 -9.31
N ASP A 225 7.61 28.46 -10.49
CA ASP A 225 6.75 29.32 -11.32
C ASP A 225 5.61 28.56 -12.03
N SER A 226 4.50 29.27 -12.24
CA SER A 226 3.17 28.80 -12.64
C SER A 226 3.04 28.14 -14.02
N GLN A 227 4.05 28.23 -14.90
CA GLN A 227 4.05 27.55 -16.21
C GLN A 227 4.19 26.02 -16.11
N GLU A 228 4.48 25.47 -14.93
CA GLU A 228 4.83 24.05 -14.77
C GLU A 228 3.63 23.13 -14.42
N VAL A 229 2.42 23.68 -14.22
CA VAL A 229 1.23 22.87 -13.92
C VAL A 229 0.80 22.00 -15.11
N GLY A 230 0.86 22.56 -16.34
CA GLY A 230 0.61 21.80 -17.58
C GLY A 230 1.67 20.71 -17.83
N ARG A 231 2.90 20.91 -17.31
CA ARG A 231 3.94 19.89 -17.33
C ARG A 231 3.62 18.72 -16.40
N GLY A 232 2.86 18.86 -15.31
CA GLY A 232 2.57 17.76 -14.38
C GLY A 232 1.84 16.57 -15.01
N ILE A 233 0.82 16.84 -15.84
CA ILE A 233 0.08 15.78 -16.57
C ILE A 233 0.97 15.17 -17.66
N SER A 234 1.70 16.01 -18.41
CA SER A 234 2.68 15.56 -19.41
C SER A 234 3.74 14.67 -18.77
N ALA A 235 4.28 15.09 -17.62
CA ALA A 235 5.31 14.40 -16.86
C ALA A 235 4.83 13.07 -16.30
N PHE A 236 3.56 12.93 -15.91
CA PHE A 236 3.00 11.64 -15.54
C PHE A 236 2.90 10.68 -16.75
N GLY A 237 2.39 11.17 -17.89
CA GLY A 237 2.36 10.40 -19.13
C GLY A 237 3.76 9.98 -19.60
N GLU A 238 4.71 10.91 -19.54
CA GLU A 238 6.14 10.67 -19.79
C GLU A 238 6.72 9.68 -18.78
N SER A 239 6.34 9.75 -17.50
CA SER A 239 6.76 8.82 -16.45
C SER A 239 6.27 7.40 -16.71
N ILE A 240 5.02 7.22 -17.16
CA ILE A 240 4.52 5.92 -17.61
C ILE A 240 5.28 5.44 -18.85
N TRP A 241 5.52 6.31 -19.82
CA TRP A 241 6.22 5.96 -21.05
C TRP A 241 7.67 5.53 -20.81
N VAL A 242 8.42 6.34 -20.06
CA VAL A 242 9.79 6.03 -19.63
C VAL A 242 9.79 4.75 -18.79
N GLY A 243 8.87 4.61 -17.84
CA GLY A 243 8.71 3.41 -17.04
C GLY A 243 8.46 2.16 -17.89
N THR A 244 7.62 2.27 -18.92
CA THR A 244 7.36 1.20 -19.88
C THR A 244 8.64 0.77 -20.60
N MET A 245 9.39 1.73 -21.13
CA MET A 245 10.65 1.47 -21.83
C MET A 245 11.70 0.83 -20.91
N MET A 246 11.78 1.28 -19.66
CA MET A 246 12.72 0.73 -18.67
C MET A 246 12.34 -0.69 -18.25
N VAL A 247 11.07 -0.92 -17.94
CA VAL A 247 10.58 -2.20 -17.43
C VAL A 247 10.54 -3.26 -18.52
N LEU A 248 9.94 -2.95 -19.67
CA LEU A 248 9.79 -3.93 -20.76
C LEU A 248 11.05 -4.05 -21.62
N GLY A 249 11.87 -2.99 -21.70
CA GLY A 249 13.09 -2.98 -22.51
C GLY A 249 14.28 -3.68 -21.84
N ASN A 250 14.24 -3.96 -20.53
CA ASN A 250 15.36 -4.57 -19.83
C ASN A 250 14.96 -5.83 -19.05
N ARG A 251 15.68 -6.93 -19.30
CA ARG A 251 15.57 -8.19 -18.55
C ARG A 251 15.69 -8.00 -17.03
N ARG A 252 16.38 -6.94 -16.59
CA ARG A 252 16.54 -6.56 -15.18
C ARG A 252 15.23 -6.20 -14.48
N PHE A 253 14.23 -5.74 -15.23
CA PHE A 253 12.99 -5.18 -14.70
C PHE A 253 11.73 -5.87 -15.23
N ILE A 254 11.76 -6.53 -16.40
CA ILE A 254 10.56 -7.12 -17.02
C ILE A 254 9.79 -8.10 -16.11
N TRP A 255 10.52 -8.82 -15.27
CA TRP A 255 9.98 -9.79 -14.32
C TRP A 255 9.24 -9.14 -13.13
N LEU A 256 9.41 -7.82 -12.93
CA LEU A 256 8.65 -7.05 -11.93
C LEU A 256 7.19 -6.92 -12.33
N VAL A 257 6.82 -7.02 -13.61
CA VAL A 257 5.40 -6.97 -14.01
C VAL A 257 4.60 -8.09 -13.33
N PRO A 258 4.95 -9.37 -13.51
CA PRO A 258 4.30 -10.44 -12.74
C PRO A 258 4.72 -10.45 -11.27
N GLY A 259 5.98 -10.17 -10.92
CA GLY A 259 6.45 -10.25 -9.54
C GLY A 259 5.89 -9.18 -8.59
N TYR A 260 5.53 -8.01 -9.13
CA TYR A 260 5.04 -6.88 -8.35
C TYR A 260 3.57 -6.56 -8.66
N ALA A 261 3.24 -6.24 -9.92
CA ALA A 261 1.92 -5.72 -10.25
C ALA A 261 0.83 -6.80 -10.13
N LEU A 262 1.11 -8.03 -10.60
CA LEU A 262 0.18 -9.15 -10.47
C LEU A 262 0.04 -9.62 -9.00
N ALA A 263 1.15 -9.68 -8.27
CA ALA A 263 1.16 -10.03 -6.85
C ALA A 263 0.35 -9.01 -6.01
N LEU A 264 0.57 -7.71 -6.22
CA LEU A 264 -0.18 -6.64 -5.58
C LEU A 264 -1.68 -6.72 -5.88
N TYR A 265 -2.04 -7.01 -7.13
CA TYR A 265 -3.42 -7.24 -7.53
C TYR A 265 -4.06 -8.37 -6.73
N LEU A 266 -3.40 -9.53 -6.67
CA LEU A 266 -3.93 -10.69 -5.96
C LEU A 266 -4.11 -10.40 -4.48
N HIS A 267 -3.11 -9.80 -3.84
CA HIS A 267 -3.18 -9.46 -2.42
C HIS A 267 -4.35 -8.52 -2.11
N ARG A 268 -4.49 -7.44 -2.89
CA ARG A 268 -5.63 -6.51 -2.70
C ARG A 268 -6.96 -7.17 -3.02
N PHE A 269 -7.01 -8.05 -4.02
CA PHE A 269 -8.23 -8.77 -4.37
C PHE A 269 -8.64 -9.77 -3.28
N LEU A 270 -7.67 -10.35 -2.57
CA LEU A 270 -7.90 -11.19 -1.40
C LEU A 270 -8.59 -10.39 -0.27
N GLU A 271 -8.07 -9.22 0.04
CA GLU A 271 -8.54 -8.36 1.13
C GLU A 271 -9.87 -7.67 0.82
N ASN A 272 -10.01 -7.11 -0.37
CA ASN A 272 -11.11 -6.19 -0.68
C ASN A 272 -12.27 -6.86 -1.41
N THR A 273 -12.08 -8.08 -1.95
CA THR A 273 -13.15 -8.81 -2.64
C THR A 273 -13.42 -10.17 -2.01
N LEU A 274 -12.40 -11.04 -1.86
CA LEU A 274 -12.61 -12.40 -1.36
C LEU A 274 -13.00 -12.45 0.12
N ALA A 275 -12.33 -11.69 0.99
CA ALA A 275 -12.68 -11.64 2.41
C ALA A 275 -14.11 -11.11 2.64
N PRO A 276 -14.56 -10.00 2.01
CA PRO A 276 -15.95 -9.56 2.06
C PRO A 276 -16.93 -10.59 1.49
N ALA A 277 -16.60 -11.23 0.37
CA ALA A 277 -17.45 -12.26 -0.23
C ALA A 277 -17.66 -13.45 0.69
N PHE A 278 -16.59 -13.94 1.30
CA PHE A 278 -16.63 -15.03 2.25
C PHE A 278 -17.42 -14.65 3.52
N ALA A 279 -17.12 -13.49 4.12
CA ALA A 279 -17.81 -13.02 5.31
C ALA A 279 -19.32 -12.86 5.07
N LYS A 280 -19.71 -12.23 3.96
CA LYS A 280 -21.12 -11.96 3.65
C LYS A 280 -21.88 -13.22 3.23
N ARG A 281 -21.32 -14.06 2.35
CA ARG A 281 -22.05 -15.17 1.72
C ARG A 281 -21.81 -16.53 2.36
N ALA A 282 -20.65 -16.77 2.97
CA ALA A 282 -20.38 -18.03 3.67
C ALA A 282 -20.66 -17.92 5.18
N LEU A 283 -20.26 -16.81 5.81
CA LEU A 283 -20.44 -16.62 7.26
C LEU A 283 -21.73 -15.87 7.63
N GLY A 284 -22.35 -15.17 6.68
CA GLY A 284 -23.61 -14.44 6.85
C GLY A 284 -23.50 -13.06 7.50
N ILE A 285 -22.32 -12.65 7.94
CA ILE A 285 -22.09 -11.37 8.63
C ILE A 285 -20.94 -10.62 7.94
N SER A 286 -21.27 -9.51 7.29
CA SER A 286 -20.32 -8.65 6.55
C SER A 286 -19.21 -8.09 7.45
N ALA A 287 -19.53 -7.72 8.70
CA ALA A 287 -18.60 -7.17 9.68
C ALA A 287 -17.38 -8.05 9.98
N TRP A 288 -17.51 -9.36 9.78
CA TRP A 288 -16.42 -10.31 10.01
C TRP A 288 -15.33 -10.26 8.93
N SER A 289 -15.59 -9.60 7.80
CA SER A 289 -14.55 -9.32 6.80
C SER A 289 -13.38 -8.54 7.42
N GLN A 290 -13.66 -7.63 8.35
CA GLN A 290 -12.64 -6.82 9.02
C GLN A 290 -11.81 -7.60 10.04
N ILE A 291 -12.32 -8.70 10.59
CA ILE A 291 -11.49 -9.62 11.40
C ILE A 291 -10.49 -10.32 10.48
N ILE A 292 -10.96 -10.79 9.31
CA ILE A 292 -10.12 -11.47 8.32
C ILE A 292 -9.04 -10.52 7.79
N VAL A 293 -9.42 -9.29 7.40
CA VAL A 293 -8.49 -8.23 6.97
C VAL A 293 -7.54 -7.82 8.10
N GLY A 294 -7.99 -7.76 9.35
CA GLY A 294 -7.10 -7.52 10.50
C GLY A 294 -6.01 -8.59 10.65
N GLY A 295 -6.31 -9.86 10.33
CA GLY A 295 -5.29 -10.91 10.21
C GLY A 295 -4.30 -10.66 9.07
N SER A 296 -4.78 -10.12 7.94
CA SER A 296 -3.94 -9.71 6.81
C SER A 296 -2.97 -8.59 7.21
N ASN A 297 -3.46 -7.48 7.78
CA ASN A 297 -2.65 -6.36 8.26
C ASN A 297 -1.59 -6.81 9.28
N PHE A 298 -1.96 -7.74 10.17
CA PHE A 298 -1.01 -8.33 11.11
C PHE A 298 0.07 -9.16 10.42
N GLY A 299 -0.29 -9.90 9.37
CA GLY A 299 0.67 -10.57 8.49
C GLY A 299 1.62 -9.57 7.83
N GLU A 300 1.12 -8.46 7.29
CA GLU A 300 1.95 -7.41 6.69
C GLU A 300 2.99 -6.85 7.68
N LEU A 301 2.56 -6.57 8.93
CA LEU A 301 3.45 -6.17 10.02
C LEU A 301 4.57 -7.21 10.26
N LEU A 302 4.22 -8.51 10.33
CA LEU A 302 5.20 -9.58 10.51
C LEU A 302 6.15 -9.71 9.31
N GLY A 303 5.66 -9.50 8.09
CA GLY A 303 6.46 -9.53 6.87
C GLY A 303 7.51 -8.43 6.87
N ALA A 304 7.10 -7.19 7.14
CA ALA A 304 8.00 -6.05 7.25
C ALA A 304 9.05 -6.24 8.37
N LEU A 305 8.62 -6.72 9.54
CA LEU A 305 9.52 -7.02 10.65
C LEU A 305 10.52 -8.13 10.30
N THR A 306 10.08 -9.16 9.59
CA THR A 306 10.93 -10.28 9.19
C THR A 306 12.00 -9.85 8.20
N VAL A 307 11.66 -9.01 7.21
CA VAL A 307 12.66 -8.43 6.30
C VAL A 307 13.64 -7.55 7.04
N PHE A 308 13.17 -6.76 8.00
CA PHE A 308 14.05 -5.93 8.84
C PHE A 308 15.03 -6.77 9.65
N LEU A 309 14.60 -7.89 10.23
CA LEU A 309 15.44 -8.77 11.04
C LEU A 309 16.39 -9.66 10.21
N LEU A 310 16.00 -9.99 8.98
CA LEU A 310 16.74 -10.91 8.10
C LEU A 310 17.43 -10.21 6.93
N SER A 311 17.59 -8.89 6.97
CA SER A 311 18.19 -8.10 5.88
C SER A 311 19.58 -8.59 5.49
N ASP A 312 20.36 -9.06 6.46
CA ASP A 312 21.75 -9.48 6.26
C ASP A 312 21.84 -10.93 5.76
N VAL A 313 20.77 -11.70 5.94
CA VAL A 313 20.66 -13.11 5.56
C VAL A 313 20.05 -13.25 4.18
N VAL A 314 18.98 -12.50 3.90
CA VAL A 314 18.23 -12.54 2.64
C VAL A 314 18.54 -11.30 1.82
N THR A 315 19.51 -11.45 0.93
CA THR A 315 20.12 -10.36 0.16
C THR A 315 19.47 -10.11 -1.20
N THR A 316 18.33 -10.72 -1.51
CA THR A 316 17.59 -10.45 -2.75
C THR A 316 16.09 -10.60 -2.51
N PRO A 317 15.24 -9.99 -3.36
CA PRO A 317 13.79 -10.17 -3.26
C PRO A 317 13.29 -11.56 -3.68
N ILE A 318 14.12 -12.38 -4.32
CA ILE A 318 13.70 -13.66 -4.93
C ILE A 318 13.11 -14.66 -3.92
N PRO A 319 13.72 -14.90 -2.74
CA PRO A 319 13.15 -15.83 -1.76
C PRO A 319 11.75 -15.41 -1.31
N TRP A 320 11.56 -14.12 -1.06
CA TRP A 320 10.29 -13.55 -0.60
C TRP A 320 9.20 -13.69 -1.66
N LEU A 321 9.52 -13.45 -2.93
CA LEU A 321 8.55 -13.59 -4.02
C LEU A 321 8.17 -15.03 -4.32
N ARG A 322 9.12 -15.96 -4.16
CA ARG A 322 8.80 -17.39 -4.25
C ARG A 322 7.94 -17.84 -3.10
N LEU A 323 8.26 -17.38 -1.89
CA LEU A 323 7.43 -17.63 -0.72
C LEU A 323 6.02 -17.09 -0.94
N ASP A 324 5.89 -15.86 -1.44
CA ASP A 324 4.62 -15.22 -1.76
C ASP A 324 3.80 -16.02 -2.75
N ALA A 325 4.40 -16.37 -3.90
CA ALA A 325 3.76 -17.24 -4.90
C ALA A 325 3.23 -18.55 -4.30
N LEU A 326 3.99 -19.18 -3.39
CA LEU A 326 3.57 -20.42 -2.74
C LEU A 326 2.44 -20.18 -1.73
N MET A 327 2.58 -19.18 -0.86
CA MET A 327 1.61 -18.89 0.20
C MET A 327 0.25 -18.47 -0.36
N LEU A 328 0.20 -17.83 -1.54
CA LEU A 328 -1.04 -17.53 -2.26
C LEU A 328 -1.93 -18.76 -2.50
N ASN A 329 -1.37 -19.98 -2.56
CA ASN A 329 -2.17 -21.20 -2.73
C ASN A 329 -2.93 -21.61 -1.46
N ILE A 330 -2.61 -21.05 -0.30
CA ILE A 330 -3.36 -21.30 0.95
C ILE A 330 -4.85 -20.93 0.78
N VAL A 331 -5.15 -19.98 -0.11
CA VAL A 331 -6.50 -19.54 -0.46
C VAL A 331 -7.41 -20.69 -0.94
N TRP A 332 -6.86 -21.83 -1.39
CA TRP A 332 -7.60 -23.07 -1.68
C TRP A 332 -8.42 -23.63 -0.51
N ILE A 333 -8.18 -23.13 0.70
CA ILE A 333 -8.97 -23.51 1.88
C ILE A 333 -10.37 -22.87 1.87
N LEU A 334 -10.57 -21.72 1.19
CA LEU A 334 -11.86 -21.01 1.19
C LEU A 334 -13.01 -21.89 0.66
N PRO A 335 -12.93 -22.55 -0.51
CA PRO A 335 -14.00 -23.41 -0.99
C PRO A 335 -14.29 -24.60 -0.06
N TYR A 336 -13.29 -25.11 0.67
CA TYR A 336 -13.49 -26.17 1.64
C TYR A 336 -14.22 -25.64 2.87
N PHE A 337 -13.81 -24.49 3.40
CA PHE A 337 -14.42 -23.89 4.58
C PHE A 337 -15.90 -23.59 4.37
N THR A 338 -16.33 -23.19 3.16
CA THR A 338 -17.77 -23.02 2.87
C THR A 338 -18.65 -24.25 3.14
N THR A 339 -18.09 -25.46 3.23
CA THR A 339 -18.85 -26.68 3.53
C THR A 339 -18.97 -27.02 5.00
N ILE A 340 -18.10 -26.48 5.83
CA ILE A 340 -17.99 -26.81 7.26
C ILE A 340 -18.24 -25.60 8.17
N THR A 341 -18.23 -24.39 7.61
CA THR A 341 -18.45 -23.17 8.36
C THR A 341 -19.89 -23.04 8.82
N GLY A 342 -20.06 -22.71 10.10
CA GLY A 342 -21.32 -22.18 10.62
C GLY A 342 -21.28 -20.65 10.70
N GLN A 343 -22.39 -20.04 11.12
CA GLN A 343 -22.46 -18.62 11.44
C GLN A 343 -21.82 -18.33 12.80
N SER A 344 -20.50 -18.52 12.91
CA SER A 344 -19.74 -18.20 14.13
C SER A 344 -18.51 -17.36 13.84
N VAL A 345 -18.22 -16.44 14.76
CA VAL A 345 -17.06 -15.54 14.68
C VAL A 345 -15.73 -16.31 14.73
N ASP A 346 -15.72 -17.51 15.32
CA ASP A 346 -14.55 -18.38 15.39
C ASP A 346 -13.99 -18.71 13.99
N TRP A 347 -14.86 -18.85 12.99
CA TRP A 347 -14.44 -19.08 11.61
C TRP A 347 -13.75 -17.87 11.00
N ALA A 348 -14.17 -16.65 11.37
CA ALA A 348 -13.51 -15.42 10.95
C ALA A 348 -12.09 -15.32 11.54
N TRP A 349 -11.90 -15.66 12.82
CA TRP A 349 -10.59 -15.70 13.46
C TRP A 349 -9.67 -16.79 12.90
N ARG A 350 -10.22 -17.98 12.60
CA ARG A 350 -9.47 -19.04 11.92
C ARG A 350 -8.99 -18.59 10.55
N LEU A 351 -9.85 -17.90 9.81
CA LEU A 351 -9.49 -17.39 8.49
C LEU A 351 -8.50 -16.22 8.57
N ALA A 352 -8.63 -15.34 9.56
CA ALA A 352 -7.63 -14.32 9.87
C ALA A 352 -6.24 -14.95 10.09
N GLY A 353 -6.16 -16.03 10.86
CA GLY A 353 -4.91 -16.76 11.09
C GLY A 353 -4.31 -17.39 9.82
N ILE A 354 -5.15 -17.80 8.88
CA ILE A 354 -4.75 -18.33 7.57
C ILE A 354 -4.23 -17.23 6.64
N PHE A 355 -4.75 -16.01 6.77
CA PHE A 355 -4.33 -14.87 5.94
C PHE A 355 -2.96 -14.33 6.38
N ILE A 356 -2.59 -14.45 7.67
CA ILE A 356 -1.28 -14.03 8.19
C ILE A 356 -0.10 -14.47 7.31
N PRO A 357 0.12 -15.78 7.00
CA PRO A 357 1.26 -16.20 6.19
C PRO A 357 1.23 -15.66 4.76
N ILE A 358 0.05 -15.46 4.18
CA ILE A 358 -0.12 -14.91 2.82
C ILE A 358 0.35 -13.45 2.81
N SER A 359 -0.16 -12.66 3.74
CA SER A 359 0.13 -11.23 3.82
C SER A 359 1.56 -10.96 4.31
N MET A 360 2.09 -11.84 5.16
CA MET A 360 3.49 -11.82 5.57
C MET A 360 4.44 -12.01 4.39
N SER A 361 4.19 -13.00 3.53
CA SER A 361 5.04 -13.22 2.37
C SER A 361 4.93 -12.11 1.34
N TRP A 362 3.71 -11.58 1.13
CA TRP A 362 3.46 -10.43 0.27
C TRP A 362 4.24 -9.20 0.75
N ALA A 363 4.07 -8.77 2.01
CA ALA A 363 4.73 -7.57 2.52
C ALA A 363 6.25 -7.72 2.53
N ALA A 364 6.77 -8.91 2.81
CA ALA A 364 8.20 -9.18 2.70
C ALA A 364 8.70 -9.04 1.24
N GLY A 365 7.89 -9.52 0.28
CA GLY A 365 8.12 -9.34 -1.15
C GLY A 365 8.12 -7.88 -1.57
N ASP A 366 7.13 -7.09 -1.14
CA ASP A 366 6.97 -5.68 -1.50
C ASP A 366 8.14 -4.81 -1.00
N VAL A 367 8.48 -4.93 0.29
CA VAL A 367 9.60 -4.18 0.90
C VAL A 367 10.93 -4.52 0.21
N SER A 368 11.18 -5.80 -0.04
CA SER A 368 12.42 -6.24 -0.70
C SER A 368 12.48 -5.87 -2.19
N LEU A 369 11.35 -5.88 -2.89
CA LEU A 369 11.24 -5.44 -4.29
C LEU A 369 11.47 -3.94 -4.44
N SER A 370 10.81 -3.13 -3.61
CA SER A 370 11.00 -1.68 -3.60
C SER A 370 12.48 -1.33 -3.41
N ALA A 371 13.14 -1.98 -2.46
CA ALA A 371 14.55 -1.74 -2.20
C ALA A 371 15.47 -2.27 -3.33
N TYR A 372 15.12 -3.39 -3.99
CA TYR A 372 15.82 -3.83 -5.20
C TYR A 372 15.67 -2.82 -6.34
N ILE A 373 14.47 -2.29 -6.60
CA ILE A 373 14.24 -1.30 -7.66
C ILE A 373 15.09 -0.06 -7.40
N GLN A 374 15.11 0.44 -6.16
CA GLN A 374 15.93 1.58 -5.76
C GLN A 374 17.43 1.32 -6.02
N ALA A 375 17.96 0.19 -5.54
CA ALA A 375 19.36 -0.19 -5.76
C ALA A 375 19.67 -0.39 -7.25
N ALA A 376 18.74 -1.00 -7.99
CA ALA A 376 18.92 -1.30 -9.39
C ALA A 376 18.96 -0.04 -10.27
N LEU A 377 18.23 1.01 -9.88
CA LEU A 377 18.20 2.28 -10.60
C LEU A 377 19.37 3.18 -10.24
N SER A 378 19.90 3.09 -9.01
CA SER A 378 21.10 3.85 -8.59
C SER A 378 22.36 3.50 -9.39
N THR A 379 22.34 2.36 -10.08
CA THR A 379 23.44 1.84 -10.90
C THR A 379 23.11 1.90 -12.41
N GLY A 380 22.02 2.59 -12.79
CA GLY A 380 21.43 2.61 -14.14
C GLY A 380 21.84 3.79 -15.03
N ASP A 381 21.59 3.61 -16.33
CA ASP A 381 21.98 4.43 -17.49
C ASP A 381 21.70 5.94 -17.37
N ALA A 382 22.77 6.75 -17.36
CA ALA A 382 22.71 8.21 -17.43
C ALA A 382 22.03 8.73 -18.71
N SER A 383 22.01 7.94 -19.79
CA SER A 383 21.49 8.32 -21.10
C SER A 383 19.97 8.60 -21.14
N LEU A 384 19.17 7.94 -20.31
CA LEU A 384 17.73 8.21 -20.18
C LEU A 384 17.46 9.40 -19.27
N ALA A 385 18.33 9.67 -18.29
CA ALA A 385 18.24 10.83 -17.41
C ALA A 385 18.37 12.13 -18.19
N ASP A 386 19.32 12.17 -19.14
CA ASP A 386 19.59 13.35 -19.98
C ASP A 386 18.44 13.64 -20.97
N LYS A 387 17.72 12.61 -21.42
CA LYS A 387 16.63 12.75 -22.40
C LYS A 387 15.30 13.18 -21.76
N TYR A 388 15.07 12.83 -20.50
CA TYR A 388 13.85 13.17 -19.75
C TYR A 388 14.19 13.74 -18.37
N PRO A 389 14.73 14.98 -18.30
CA PRO A 389 15.20 15.56 -17.04
C PRO A 389 14.10 15.81 -16.01
N ALA A 390 12.83 15.85 -16.45
CA ALA A 390 11.68 16.07 -15.59
C ALA A 390 11.14 14.79 -14.90
N VAL A 391 11.69 13.61 -15.20
CA VAL A 391 11.16 12.32 -14.74
C VAL A 391 12.19 11.58 -13.89
N SER A 392 11.82 11.28 -12.63
CA SER A 392 12.60 10.37 -11.78
C SER A 392 12.48 8.93 -12.27
N HIS A 393 13.58 8.21 -12.49
CA HIS A 393 13.55 6.81 -12.93
C HIS A 393 12.84 5.88 -11.94
N LEU A 394 13.01 6.12 -10.63
CA LEU A 394 12.31 5.36 -9.60
C LEU A 394 10.81 5.64 -9.67
N GLY A 395 10.44 6.91 -9.78
CA GLY A 395 9.06 7.32 -10.00
C GLY A 395 8.45 6.68 -11.25
N ALA A 396 9.20 6.62 -12.35
CA ALA A 396 8.78 6.04 -13.63
C ALA A 396 8.49 4.54 -13.55
N VAL A 397 9.43 3.76 -13.00
CA VAL A 397 9.24 2.31 -12.83
C VAL A 397 8.04 2.02 -11.92
N MET A 398 7.93 2.71 -10.79
CA MET A 398 6.81 2.51 -9.87
C MET A 398 5.48 2.95 -10.49
N ALA A 399 5.43 4.10 -11.17
CA ALA A 399 4.22 4.59 -11.83
C ALA A 399 3.70 3.61 -12.88
N PHE A 400 4.59 3.01 -13.67
CA PHE A 400 4.21 1.98 -14.65
C PHE A 400 3.67 0.71 -13.99
N LEU A 401 4.36 0.17 -12.97
CA LEU A 401 3.94 -1.04 -12.27
C LEU A 401 2.59 -0.85 -11.54
N TYR A 402 2.39 0.28 -10.86
CA TYR A 402 1.11 0.59 -10.23
C TYR A 402 -0.02 0.78 -11.25
N SER A 403 0.26 1.41 -12.39
CA SER A 403 -0.74 1.57 -13.45
C SER A 403 -1.23 0.22 -13.98
N ILE A 404 -0.32 -0.74 -14.17
CA ILE A 404 -0.69 -2.13 -14.54
C ILE A 404 -1.57 -2.75 -13.47
N TYR A 405 -1.15 -2.67 -12.20
CA TYR A 405 -1.93 -3.20 -11.07
C TYR A 405 -3.36 -2.62 -11.04
N ILE A 406 -3.51 -1.30 -11.18
CA ILE A 406 -4.81 -0.63 -11.10
C ILE A 406 -5.72 -1.05 -12.25
N VAL A 407 -5.17 -1.17 -13.47
CA VAL A 407 -5.93 -1.67 -14.63
C VAL A 407 -6.35 -3.12 -14.41
N LEU A 408 -5.42 -3.99 -13.97
CA LEU A 408 -5.73 -5.38 -13.65
C LEU A 408 -6.84 -5.46 -12.60
N TYR A 409 -6.71 -4.70 -11.51
CA TYR A 409 -7.67 -4.69 -10.43
C TYR A 409 -9.05 -4.20 -10.89
N ALA A 410 -9.11 -3.04 -11.56
CA ALA A 410 -10.38 -2.45 -11.98
C ALA A 410 -11.15 -3.35 -12.95
N VAL A 411 -10.45 -4.03 -13.86
CA VAL A 411 -11.07 -4.95 -14.82
C VAL A 411 -11.42 -6.28 -14.15
N LEU A 412 -10.43 -6.95 -13.56
CA LEU A 412 -10.62 -8.30 -13.04
C LEU A 412 -11.51 -8.33 -11.80
N SER A 413 -11.46 -7.33 -10.93
CA SER A 413 -12.29 -7.34 -9.72
C SER A 413 -13.79 -7.28 -10.04
N SER A 414 -14.18 -6.52 -11.06
CA SER A 414 -15.58 -6.48 -11.51
C SER A 414 -15.99 -7.76 -12.23
N VAL A 415 -15.15 -8.27 -13.14
CA VAL A 415 -15.43 -9.49 -13.91
C VAL A 415 -15.51 -10.74 -13.02
N LEU A 416 -14.60 -10.86 -12.06
CA LEU A 416 -14.59 -11.99 -11.13
C LEU A 416 -15.66 -11.84 -10.04
N GLY A 417 -16.05 -10.62 -9.71
CA GLY A 417 -17.21 -10.34 -8.86
C GLY A 417 -18.51 -10.90 -9.45
N ASP A 418 -18.67 -10.76 -10.77
CA ASP A 418 -19.82 -11.29 -11.51
C ASP A 418 -19.92 -12.82 -11.40
N ILE A 419 -18.79 -13.52 -11.49
CA ILE A 419 -18.75 -14.99 -11.30
C ILE A 419 -19.23 -15.38 -9.89
N ILE A 420 -18.94 -14.57 -8.86
CA ILE A 420 -19.39 -14.82 -7.48
C ILE A 420 -20.89 -14.56 -7.36
N ASP A 421 -21.38 -13.47 -7.94
CA ASP A 421 -22.80 -13.12 -7.90
C ASP A 421 -23.67 -14.11 -8.70
N GLU A 422 -23.25 -14.53 -9.89
CA GLU A 422 -23.91 -15.55 -10.70
C GLU A 422 -24.05 -16.88 -9.95
N ASP A 423 -22.96 -17.36 -9.34
CA ASP A 423 -22.96 -18.62 -8.57
C ASP A 423 -23.89 -18.53 -7.36
N PHE A 424 -23.85 -17.40 -6.64
CA PHE A 424 -24.76 -17.18 -5.53
C PHE A 424 -26.22 -17.11 -5.99
N ASN A 425 -26.52 -16.46 -7.11
CA ASN A 425 -27.88 -16.35 -7.61
C ASN A 425 -28.44 -17.72 -8.02
N ALA A 426 -27.62 -18.56 -8.64
CA ALA A 426 -27.99 -19.89 -9.08
C ALA A 426 -28.11 -20.91 -7.92
N HIS A 427 -27.17 -20.90 -6.97
CA HIS A 427 -27.03 -21.99 -6.00
C HIS A 427 -27.16 -21.55 -4.53
N LYS A 428 -27.33 -20.24 -4.26
CA LYS A 428 -27.32 -19.64 -2.91
C LYS A 428 -26.08 -19.98 -2.09
N ASN A 429 -24.98 -20.30 -2.77
CA ASN A 429 -23.66 -20.54 -2.20
C ASN A 429 -22.60 -20.00 -3.16
N ILE A 430 -21.37 -19.84 -2.67
CA ILE A 430 -20.24 -19.31 -3.47
C ILE A 430 -19.10 -20.34 -3.61
N ARG A 431 -19.40 -21.63 -3.45
CA ARG A 431 -18.35 -22.65 -3.40
C ARG A 431 -17.66 -22.84 -4.75
N ALA A 432 -18.44 -22.86 -5.83
CA ALA A 432 -17.91 -23.09 -7.16
C ALA A 432 -17.15 -21.85 -7.66
N SER A 433 -17.68 -20.66 -7.40
CA SER A 433 -17.02 -19.38 -7.66
C SER A 433 -15.72 -19.25 -6.88
N LEU A 434 -15.68 -19.54 -5.56
CA LEU A 434 -14.43 -19.54 -4.80
C LEU A 434 -13.40 -20.54 -5.35
N ARG A 435 -13.83 -21.70 -5.85
CA ARG A 435 -12.89 -22.65 -6.49
C ARG A 435 -12.24 -22.06 -7.74
N ARG A 436 -13.01 -21.33 -8.55
CA ARG A 436 -12.51 -20.69 -9.79
C ARG A 436 -11.65 -19.47 -9.48
N VAL A 437 -12.19 -18.55 -8.69
CA VAL A 437 -11.64 -17.21 -8.43
C VAL A 437 -10.54 -17.23 -7.36
N ALA A 438 -10.71 -18.03 -6.31
CA ALA A 438 -9.76 -18.09 -5.19
C ALA A 438 -8.78 -19.26 -5.32
N GLY A 439 -9.18 -20.37 -5.95
CA GLY A 439 -8.33 -21.54 -6.18
C GLY A 439 -7.56 -21.46 -7.50
N ILE A 440 -8.27 -21.67 -8.62
CA ILE A 440 -7.65 -21.82 -9.95
C ILE A 440 -6.84 -20.57 -10.36
N GLN A 441 -7.44 -19.38 -10.24
CA GLN A 441 -6.76 -18.14 -10.60
C GLN A 441 -5.47 -17.93 -9.78
N TYR A 442 -5.52 -18.12 -8.47
CA TYR A 442 -4.34 -17.95 -7.61
C TYR A 442 -3.26 -18.98 -7.93
N SER A 443 -3.62 -20.23 -8.23
CA SER A 443 -2.63 -21.23 -8.67
C SER A 443 -2.00 -20.91 -10.02
N ILE A 444 -2.78 -20.41 -10.99
CA ILE A 444 -2.25 -19.95 -12.28
C ILE A 444 -1.27 -18.79 -12.04
N CYS A 445 -1.66 -17.81 -11.23
CA CYS A 445 -0.82 -16.66 -10.93
C CYS A 445 0.43 -17.04 -10.12
N CYS A 446 0.33 -17.99 -9.19
CA CYS A 446 1.47 -18.60 -8.50
C CYS A 446 2.49 -19.13 -9.52
N CYS A 447 2.05 -19.91 -10.51
CA CYS A 447 2.93 -20.41 -11.56
C CYS A 447 3.58 -19.27 -12.35
N ILE A 448 2.81 -18.24 -12.72
CA ILE A 448 3.32 -17.07 -13.47
C ILE A 448 4.39 -16.32 -12.65
N ILE A 449 4.11 -16.00 -11.38
CA ILE A 449 5.04 -15.30 -10.48
C ILE A 449 6.29 -16.16 -10.26
N MET A 450 6.11 -17.45 -9.98
CA MET A 450 7.21 -18.39 -9.74
C MET A 450 8.13 -18.47 -10.96
N ILE A 451 7.58 -18.64 -12.17
CA ILE A 451 8.36 -18.67 -13.42
C ILE A 451 9.09 -17.34 -13.63
N ALA A 452 8.43 -16.21 -13.35
CA ALA A 452 9.03 -14.90 -13.48
C ALA A 452 10.25 -14.71 -12.56
N THR A 453 10.26 -15.34 -11.37
CA THR A 453 11.43 -15.27 -10.47
C THR A 453 12.71 -15.88 -11.04
N PHE A 454 12.63 -16.67 -12.11
CA PHE A 454 13.81 -17.25 -12.78
C PHE A 454 14.34 -16.41 -13.95
N ILE A 455 13.64 -15.34 -14.34
CA ILE A 455 14.06 -14.44 -15.42
C ILE A 455 15.36 -13.68 -15.07
N PRO A 456 15.56 -13.11 -13.86
CA PRO A 456 16.78 -12.35 -13.54
C PRO A 456 18.05 -13.21 -13.63
N LYS A 457 19.15 -12.61 -14.12
CA LYS A 457 20.45 -13.32 -14.15
C LYS A 457 20.91 -13.61 -12.72
N GLY A 458 21.26 -14.88 -12.45
CA GLY A 458 21.71 -15.34 -11.13
C GLY A 458 20.59 -15.81 -10.19
N ALA A 459 19.32 -15.77 -10.61
CA ALA A 459 18.19 -16.06 -9.74
C ALA A 459 17.89 -17.55 -9.48
N PHE A 460 18.63 -18.50 -10.08
CA PHE A 460 18.32 -19.94 -9.95
C PHE A 460 18.52 -20.51 -8.55
N SER A 461 19.35 -19.89 -7.72
CA SER A 461 19.52 -20.31 -6.33
C SER A 461 18.31 -19.89 -5.47
N ILE A 462 18.06 -20.59 -4.36
CA ILE A 462 16.95 -20.29 -3.45
C ILE A 462 17.10 -18.87 -2.87
N ASN A 463 18.29 -18.55 -2.38
CA ASN A 463 18.68 -17.23 -1.87
C ASN A 463 19.93 -16.73 -2.62
N PRO A 464 19.75 -16.09 -3.79
CA PRO A 464 20.86 -15.55 -4.54
C PRO A 464 21.49 -14.40 -3.78
N LYS A 465 22.83 -14.34 -3.77
CA LYS A 465 23.59 -13.23 -3.16
C LYS A 465 23.52 -11.95 -3.99
N MET A 466 23.24 -12.08 -5.29
CA MET A 466 23.23 -10.99 -6.25
C MET A 466 22.34 -11.38 -7.44
N ILE A 467 21.55 -10.44 -7.95
CA ILE A 467 20.78 -10.62 -9.19
C ILE A 467 21.08 -9.49 -10.16
N ASN A 468 21.33 -9.82 -11.43
CA ASN A 468 21.71 -8.84 -12.48
C ASN A 468 22.88 -7.91 -12.09
N GLY A 469 23.85 -8.40 -11.30
CA GLY A 469 24.99 -7.59 -10.83
C GLY A 469 24.64 -6.61 -9.69
N VAL A 470 23.42 -6.67 -9.16
CA VAL A 470 22.94 -5.83 -8.04
C VAL A 470 22.97 -6.64 -6.77
N ARG A 471 23.75 -6.17 -5.80
CA ARG A 471 23.69 -6.69 -4.43
C ARG A 471 22.67 -5.86 -3.66
N HIS A 472 21.78 -6.53 -2.93
CA HIS A 472 20.99 -5.82 -1.92
C HIS A 472 21.91 -5.62 -0.73
N ASP A 473 22.56 -4.46 -0.67
CA ASP A 473 23.30 -4.10 0.53
C ASP A 473 22.25 -3.66 1.57
N GLY A 474 21.78 -4.67 2.32
CA GLY A 474 21.24 -4.48 3.66
C GLY A 474 22.28 -3.72 4.47
N PHE A 475 21.78 -2.73 5.23
CA PHE A 475 22.49 -1.94 6.23
C PHE A 475 23.99 -2.28 6.40
N ASP A 476 24.91 -1.55 5.75
CA ASP A 476 26.19 -1.14 6.40
C ASP A 476 27.26 -0.45 5.52
N HIS A 477 27.26 -0.45 4.18
CA HIS A 477 28.48 0.00 3.47
C HIS A 477 28.55 1.42 2.90
N GLN A 478 27.53 2.28 3.06
CA GLN A 478 27.70 3.70 2.67
C GLN A 478 28.58 4.50 3.65
N GLU A 479 28.64 4.12 4.93
CA GLU A 479 29.61 4.69 5.88
C GLU A 479 31.04 4.18 5.56
N ASP A 480 31.21 2.91 5.16
CA ASP A 480 32.54 2.36 4.87
C ASP A 480 33.15 2.84 3.54
N GLU A 481 32.36 3.03 2.48
CA GLU A 481 32.87 3.63 1.23
C GLU A 481 33.16 5.13 1.39
N SER A 482 32.36 5.86 2.16
CA SER A 482 32.65 7.27 2.44
C SER A 482 33.87 7.43 3.34
N LEU A 483 34.07 6.56 4.35
CA LEU A 483 35.26 6.53 5.21
C LEU A 483 36.52 6.04 4.47
N LYS A 484 36.40 5.06 3.56
CA LYS A 484 37.52 4.65 2.68
C LYS A 484 37.89 5.75 1.68
N ASN A 485 36.91 6.39 1.04
CA ASN A 485 37.16 7.51 0.13
C ASN A 485 37.71 8.74 0.87
N PHE A 486 37.32 8.97 2.13
CA PHE A 486 37.91 10.02 2.98
C PHE A 486 39.35 9.68 3.37
N GLY A 487 39.63 8.44 3.77
CA GLY A 487 40.97 7.96 4.10
C GLY A 487 41.93 7.96 2.91
N GLU A 488 41.45 7.61 1.71
CA GLU A 488 42.21 7.68 0.45
C GLU A 488 42.43 9.13 -0.02
N MET A 489 41.50 10.06 0.21
CA MET A 489 41.73 11.49 -0.04
C MET A 489 42.72 12.12 0.93
N GLN A 490 42.77 11.67 2.19
CA GLN A 490 43.67 12.18 3.21
C GLN A 490 45.11 11.71 2.97
N THR A 491 45.29 10.43 2.66
CA THR A 491 46.60 9.86 2.26
C THR A 491 47.15 10.49 0.98
N ARG A 492 46.29 10.81 0.00
CA ARG A 492 46.71 11.50 -1.24
C ARG A 492 47.14 12.95 -1.03
N LYS A 493 46.53 13.66 -0.06
CA LYS A 493 46.94 15.01 0.35
C LYS A 493 48.25 15.02 1.14
N ASP A 494 48.47 14.00 1.96
CA ASP A 494 49.70 13.88 2.74
C ASP A 494 50.91 13.58 1.81
N ASP A 495 50.74 12.74 0.79
CA ASP A 495 51.78 12.47 -0.23
C ASP A 495 52.08 13.69 -1.14
N GLU A 496 51.08 14.50 -1.49
CA GLU A 496 51.28 15.77 -2.22
C GLU A 496 51.96 16.84 -1.34
N SER A 497 51.74 16.83 -0.02
CA SER A 497 52.38 17.77 0.90
C SER A 497 53.86 17.42 1.19
N VAL A 498 54.23 16.14 1.16
CA VAL A 498 55.61 15.68 1.35
C VAL A 498 56.46 15.90 0.09
N SER A 499 55.87 15.80 -1.10
CA SER A 499 56.57 16.06 -2.36
C SER A 499 56.81 17.56 -2.65
N ALA A 500 56.04 18.46 -2.03
CA ALA A 500 56.22 19.91 -2.17
C ALA A 500 57.32 20.51 -1.26
N VAL A 501 57.94 19.73 -0.37
CA VAL A 501 58.99 20.19 0.57
C VAL A 501 60.41 19.78 0.13
N THR A 502 60.55 19.13 -1.03
CA THR A 502 61.85 18.81 -1.65
C THR A 502 61.97 19.40 -3.05
N VAL A 503 62.21 20.71 -3.11
CA VAL A 503 62.98 21.39 -4.18
C VAL A 503 63.86 22.45 -3.53
#